data_AF-A0A8T4FAA8-F1
#
_entry.id   AF-A0A8T4FAA8-F1
#
_cell.length_a   1.000
_cell.length_b   1.000
_cell.length_c   1.000
_cell.angle_alpha   90.00
_cell.angle_beta   90.00
_cell.angle_gamma   90.00
#
_symmetry.space_group_name_H-M   'P 1'
#
loop_
_entity.id
_entity.type
_entity.pdbx_description
1 polymer ?
#
loop_
_entity_poly.entity_id
_entity_poly.type
_entity_poly.pdbx_seq_one_letter_code
_entity_poly.pdbx_strand_id
1 'polypeptide(L)'
;MPAAVQVSAANNITFTDSQFVNLGQTAIGIGNDANAHASGVGLGASNITVTRSEIARDSAGGIVVGGVRADAHHPSDQRMVNRNITVSNNRIHDLGVEYRGIVSVLTTYVSTALVSHNEVYNMPYTGMSIGYGWGANEPGGSNQYANRGLYNYQPRYTTATTASGNQLIGNYVHDVMQQMTDGGCIYTLSWNPSALISDNFCLRTNGWFGVYFDEGSKYYTVRNNVLSAVGTWATANYGGGENMGNFTVTGNWTSNGSTNVTNGDRGSVVNNNVTVTNGNWPSGAQAVMASAGPQSGGNSQQNVQIVGAASGRCVDVPNSTTTNGTQVQLWDCGSGSNQRWTYTASKQLMVYGNKCLDAFNQGTTNGTVVAIWDCNGQTNQQWNVNANGTITGVQSGLCMDANGAGTANGTKIILWSCHGGANQQWSLRS
;
A
#
# COMPACT_ATOMS: atom_id res chain seq x y z
N MET A 1 -19.90 8.63 6.47
CA MET A 1 -19.42 9.42 7.63
C MET A 1 -18.43 10.45 7.11
N PRO A 2 -18.37 11.67 7.69
CA PRO A 2 -17.38 12.66 7.31
C PRO A 2 -15.95 12.16 7.59
N ALA A 3 -14.97 12.75 6.92
CA ALA A 3 -13.55 12.49 7.14
C ALA A 3 -12.87 13.67 7.83
N ALA A 4 -11.82 13.41 8.61
CA ALA A 4 -11.00 14.45 9.23
C ALA A 4 -10.21 15.25 8.20
N VAL A 5 -9.70 14.57 7.16
CA VAL A 5 -9.18 15.22 5.97
C VAL A 5 -9.95 14.72 4.76
N GLN A 6 -10.52 15.65 4.00
CA GLN A 6 -11.26 15.38 2.78
C GLN A 6 -10.51 15.95 1.58
N VAL A 7 -10.28 15.12 0.57
CA VAL A 7 -9.67 15.50 -0.70
C VAL A 7 -10.67 15.30 -1.83
N SER A 8 -11.12 16.40 -2.45
CA SER A 8 -12.12 16.38 -3.52
C SER A 8 -11.73 17.40 -4.59
N ALA A 9 -12.04 17.13 -5.86
CA ALA A 9 -11.70 18.00 -6.99
C ALA A 9 -10.19 18.40 -7.05
N ALA A 10 -9.31 17.48 -6.67
CA ALA A 10 -7.88 17.74 -6.52
C ALA A 10 -7.04 16.69 -7.25
N ASN A 11 -5.80 17.07 -7.58
CA ASN A 11 -4.81 16.10 -8.05
C ASN A 11 -3.44 16.31 -7.40
N ASN A 12 -2.62 15.25 -7.40
CA ASN A 12 -1.21 15.30 -6.99
C ASN A 12 -1.02 15.68 -5.51
N ILE A 13 -1.82 15.08 -4.63
CA ILE A 13 -1.70 15.24 -3.16
C ILE A 13 -1.06 14.00 -2.55
N THR A 14 -0.09 14.20 -1.67
CA THR A 14 0.59 13.12 -0.96
C THR A 14 0.53 13.36 0.55
N PHE A 15 0.00 12.39 1.27
CA PHE A 15 0.18 12.22 2.72
C PHE A 15 1.27 11.20 2.93
N THR A 16 2.33 11.60 3.64
CA THR A 16 3.48 10.75 3.89
C THR A 16 3.89 10.87 5.34
N ASP A 17 4.26 9.74 5.96
CA ASP A 17 4.80 9.72 7.31
C ASP A 17 3.90 10.46 8.33
N SER A 18 2.57 10.39 8.12
CA SER A 18 1.55 11.15 8.84
C SER A 18 0.86 10.31 9.92
N GLN A 19 0.19 10.96 10.87
CA GLN A 19 -0.59 10.30 11.92
C GLN A 19 -2.02 10.82 11.96
N PHE A 20 -2.99 9.93 11.80
CA PHE A 20 -4.42 10.20 11.95
C PHE A 20 -4.92 9.34 13.11
N VAL A 21 -5.01 9.93 14.30
CA VAL A 21 -5.27 9.15 15.52
C VAL A 21 -6.23 9.84 16.47
N ASN A 22 -7.05 9.04 17.15
CA ASN A 22 -8.05 9.49 18.13
C ASN A 22 -9.13 10.40 17.51
N LEU A 23 -9.60 10.07 16.31
CA LEU A 23 -10.60 10.84 15.59
C LEU A 23 -12.01 10.30 15.84
N GLY A 24 -12.99 11.21 15.98
CA GLY A 24 -14.41 10.83 16.08
C GLY A 24 -15.07 10.44 14.75
N GLN A 25 -14.30 10.33 13.66
CA GLN A 25 -14.79 10.20 12.29
C GLN A 25 -13.77 9.45 11.41
N THR A 26 -14.05 9.30 10.11
CA THR A 26 -13.10 8.63 9.20
C THR A 26 -11.80 9.43 9.11
N ALA A 27 -10.63 8.80 9.02
CA ALA A 27 -9.36 9.53 8.93
C ALA A 27 -9.26 10.35 7.63
N ILE A 28 -9.35 9.68 6.49
CA ILE A 28 -9.18 10.32 5.18
C ILE A 28 -10.32 9.92 4.23
N GLY A 29 -10.93 10.92 3.61
CA GLY A 29 -11.86 10.75 2.49
C GLY A 29 -11.25 11.30 1.20
N ILE A 30 -11.30 10.51 0.13
CA ILE A 30 -10.75 10.86 -1.18
C ILE A 30 -11.85 10.69 -2.23
N GLY A 31 -12.22 11.76 -2.92
CA GLY A 31 -13.16 11.72 -4.03
C GLY A 31 -14.47 12.45 -3.75
N ASN A 32 -15.56 12.00 -4.38
CA ASN A 32 -16.81 12.76 -4.47
C ASN A 32 -17.59 12.68 -3.14
N ASP A 33 -17.35 13.65 -2.27
CA ASP A 33 -18.21 13.94 -1.12
C ASP A 33 -19.28 14.97 -1.52
N ALA A 34 -20.50 14.77 -1.06
CA ALA A 34 -21.58 15.75 -1.22
C ALA A 34 -21.41 16.97 -0.31
N ASN A 35 -20.70 16.84 0.81
CA ASN A 35 -20.47 17.92 1.77
C ASN A 35 -19.19 18.74 1.48
N ALA A 36 -18.29 18.25 0.62
CA ALA A 36 -17.08 18.99 0.24
C ALA A 36 -17.35 20.16 -0.72
N HIS A 37 -18.58 20.33 -1.21
CA HIS A 37 -18.91 21.29 -2.26
C HIS A 37 -20.12 22.15 -1.89
N ALA A 38 -19.86 23.34 -1.36
CA ALA A 38 -20.87 24.41 -1.27
C ALA A 38 -21.43 24.82 -2.65
N SER A 39 -20.82 24.37 -3.76
CA SER A 39 -21.18 24.68 -5.15
C SER A 39 -22.00 23.59 -5.87
N GLY A 40 -22.30 22.46 -5.23
CA GLY A 40 -23.20 21.43 -5.79
C GLY A 40 -22.64 20.56 -6.94
N VAL A 41 -21.37 20.74 -7.36
CA VAL A 41 -20.70 19.87 -8.35
C VAL A 41 -19.37 19.39 -7.78
N GLY A 42 -19.24 18.08 -7.56
CA GLY A 42 -18.01 17.48 -7.07
C GLY A 42 -17.24 16.77 -8.17
N LEU A 43 -16.13 17.36 -8.61
CA LEU A 43 -15.16 16.67 -9.48
C LEU A 43 -14.41 15.60 -8.68
N GLY A 44 -13.90 14.59 -9.38
CA GLY A 44 -13.15 13.48 -8.79
C GLY A 44 -11.76 13.93 -8.33
N ALA A 45 -11.10 13.05 -7.58
CA ALA A 45 -9.71 13.21 -7.19
C ALA A 45 -8.80 12.30 -8.04
N SER A 46 -7.58 12.74 -8.35
CA SER A 46 -6.61 11.89 -9.05
C SER A 46 -5.17 12.01 -8.58
N ASN A 47 -4.36 10.97 -8.75
CA ASN A 47 -2.95 10.96 -8.34
C ASN A 47 -2.77 11.30 -6.84
N ILE A 48 -3.56 10.65 -5.98
CA ILE A 48 -3.51 10.87 -4.53
C ILE A 48 -2.74 9.71 -3.89
N THR A 49 -1.79 10.02 -3.01
CA THR A 49 -1.00 9.03 -2.30
C THR A 49 -1.19 9.18 -0.79
N VAL A 50 -1.47 8.08 -0.10
CA VAL A 50 -1.40 7.98 1.36
C VAL A 50 -0.39 6.89 1.68
N THR A 51 0.76 7.27 2.24
CA THR A 51 1.84 6.30 2.49
C THR A 51 2.57 6.48 3.80
N ARG A 52 3.13 5.38 4.31
CA ARG A 52 3.97 5.36 5.53
C ARG A 52 3.31 6.02 6.74
N SER A 53 2.00 6.01 6.79
CA SER A 53 1.22 6.72 7.80
C SER A 53 0.62 5.75 8.81
N GLU A 54 0.38 6.26 10.01
CA GLU A 54 -0.36 5.60 11.08
C GLU A 54 -1.80 6.10 11.08
N ILE A 55 -2.77 5.21 11.02
CA ILE A 55 -4.20 5.51 11.12
C ILE A 55 -4.79 4.63 12.21
N ALA A 56 -5.10 5.19 13.38
CA ALA A 56 -5.42 4.36 14.53
C ALA A 56 -6.31 4.99 15.60
N ARG A 57 -7.10 4.14 16.26
CA ARG A 57 -7.98 4.52 17.39
C ARG A 57 -9.04 5.54 17.00
N ASP A 58 -9.57 5.42 15.80
CA ASP A 58 -10.64 6.28 15.32
C ASP A 58 -12.01 5.62 15.58
N SER A 59 -13.01 6.43 15.94
CA SER A 59 -14.39 5.96 16.16
C SER A 59 -14.99 5.31 14.92
N ALA A 60 -14.41 5.56 13.73
CA ALA A 60 -14.96 5.33 12.40
C ALA A 60 -13.93 4.65 11.46
N GLY A 61 -14.04 4.82 10.13
CA GLY A 61 -13.20 4.12 9.14
C GLY A 61 -11.81 4.75 8.93
N GLY A 62 -10.94 4.05 8.20
CA GLY A 62 -9.59 4.55 7.92
C GLY A 62 -9.56 5.46 6.70
N ILE A 63 -9.42 4.86 5.52
CA ILE A 63 -9.36 5.58 4.24
C ILE A 63 -10.55 5.18 3.37
N VAL A 64 -11.34 6.16 2.95
CA VAL A 64 -12.46 5.96 2.04
C VAL A 64 -12.16 6.63 0.70
N VAL A 65 -12.24 5.88 -0.38
CA VAL A 65 -11.94 6.33 -1.74
C VAL A 65 -13.16 6.15 -2.64
N GLY A 66 -13.52 7.22 -3.36
CA GLY A 66 -14.59 7.25 -4.34
C GLY A 66 -15.86 7.94 -3.81
N GLY A 67 -17.01 7.42 -4.21
CA GLY A 67 -18.33 7.91 -3.79
C GLY A 67 -19.41 6.86 -3.97
N VAL A 68 -20.57 7.08 -3.34
CA VAL A 68 -21.68 6.11 -3.28
C VAL A 68 -22.91 6.55 -4.10
N ARG A 69 -22.83 7.68 -4.79
CA ARG A 69 -23.93 8.26 -5.58
C ARG A 69 -23.89 7.79 -7.03
N ALA A 70 -24.99 8.02 -7.76
CA ALA A 70 -25.11 7.67 -9.18
C ALA A 70 -23.96 8.20 -10.03
N ASP A 71 -23.54 9.46 -9.85
CA ASP A 71 -22.41 10.03 -10.60
C ASP A 71 -21.05 9.41 -10.24
N ALA A 72 -20.89 8.77 -9.08
CA ALA A 72 -19.67 8.02 -8.81
C ALA A 72 -19.65 6.73 -9.65
N HIS A 73 -20.80 6.05 -9.77
CA HIS A 73 -20.95 4.84 -10.59
C HIS A 73 -20.86 5.13 -12.09
N HIS A 74 -21.61 6.13 -12.56
CA HIS A 74 -21.73 6.57 -13.96
C HIS A 74 -21.77 8.10 -14.01
N PRO A 75 -20.61 8.76 -14.05
CA PRO A 75 -20.53 10.20 -13.98
C PRO A 75 -21.12 10.85 -15.23
N SER A 76 -21.96 11.86 -15.01
CA SER A 76 -22.41 12.78 -16.05
C SER A 76 -21.26 13.60 -16.68
N ASP A 77 -20.14 13.75 -15.96
CA ASP A 77 -18.92 14.40 -16.44
C ASP A 77 -17.68 13.54 -16.12
N GLN A 78 -16.88 13.22 -17.12
CA GLN A 78 -15.67 12.38 -16.97
C GLN A 78 -14.64 12.92 -15.96
N ARG A 79 -14.67 14.22 -15.63
CA ARG A 79 -13.84 14.82 -14.58
C ARG A 79 -14.25 14.39 -13.18
N MET A 80 -15.42 13.77 -13.01
CA MET A 80 -15.91 13.23 -11.73
C MET A 80 -15.31 11.87 -11.37
N VAL A 81 -14.65 11.18 -12.32
CA VAL A 81 -14.03 9.87 -12.07
C VAL A 81 -12.80 10.02 -11.16
N ASN A 82 -12.84 9.36 -10.00
CA ASN A 82 -11.66 9.18 -9.15
C ASN A 82 -10.71 8.17 -9.76
N ARG A 83 -9.42 8.52 -9.84
CA ARG A 83 -8.44 7.63 -10.47
C ARG A 83 -7.02 7.72 -9.92
N ASN A 84 -6.21 6.69 -10.12
CA ASN A 84 -4.80 6.68 -9.74
C ASN A 84 -4.59 7.03 -8.25
N ILE A 85 -5.22 6.25 -7.38
CA ILE A 85 -5.15 6.45 -5.93
C ILE A 85 -4.24 5.38 -5.34
N THR A 86 -3.22 5.77 -4.58
CA THR A 86 -2.28 4.86 -3.92
C THR A 86 -2.44 4.94 -2.42
N VAL A 87 -2.68 3.80 -1.78
CA VAL A 87 -2.67 3.64 -0.32
C VAL A 87 -1.64 2.58 0.00
N SER A 88 -0.46 2.96 0.48
CA SER A 88 0.62 1.99 0.65
C SER A 88 1.52 2.15 1.87
N ASN A 89 2.03 1.04 2.40
CA ASN A 89 2.97 1.05 3.53
C ASN A 89 2.41 1.73 4.79
N ASN A 90 1.09 1.74 4.97
CA ASN A 90 0.45 2.29 6.17
C ASN A 90 0.22 1.21 7.22
N ARG A 91 0.12 1.62 8.48
CA ARG A 91 -0.46 0.80 9.56
C ARG A 91 -1.83 1.36 9.91
N ILE A 92 -2.85 0.52 9.84
CA ILE A 92 -4.24 0.91 9.99
C ILE A 92 -4.93 -0.03 10.97
N HIS A 93 -5.21 0.44 12.19
CA HIS A 93 -5.67 -0.47 13.26
C HIS A 93 -6.50 0.20 14.34
N ASP A 94 -7.13 -0.60 15.19
CA ASP A 94 -7.96 -0.11 16.31
C ASP A 94 -9.08 0.85 15.84
N LEU A 95 -9.64 0.63 14.65
CA LEU A 95 -10.68 1.49 14.09
C LEU A 95 -12.08 1.01 14.47
N GLY A 96 -13.09 1.86 14.27
CA GLY A 96 -14.47 1.50 14.55
C GLY A 96 -14.75 1.34 16.03
N VAL A 97 -14.08 2.14 16.87
CA VAL A 97 -14.27 2.15 18.33
C VAL A 97 -15.74 2.34 18.70
N GLU A 98 -16.47 3.14 17.92
CA GLU A 98 -17.91 3.35 18.07
C GLU A 98 -18.70 2.73 16.91
N TYR A 99 -18.32 3.06 15.67
CA TYR A 99 -19.01 2.60 14.45
C TYR A 99 -18.42 1.28 13.96
N ARG A 100 -18.81 0.17 14.57
CA ARG A 100 -18.20 -1.15 14.35
C ARG A 100 -18.33 -1.71 12.93
N GLY A 101 -19.25 -1.22 12.10
CA GLY A 101 -19.47 -1.69 10.72
C GLY A 101 -18.52 -1.10 9.67
N ILE A 102 -17.45 -0.42 10.09
CA ILE A 102 -16.46 0.23 9.21
C ILE A 102 -15.40 -0.76 8.71
N VAL A 103 -14.58 -0.31 7.77
CA VAL A 103 -13.40 -1.04 7.26
C VAL A 103 -12.17 -0.14 7.26
N SER A 104 -10.98 -0.74 7.14
CA SER A 104 -9.72 0.00 7.12
C SER A 104 -9.54 0.84 5.86
N VAL A 105 -9.76 0.23 4.69
CA VAL A 105 -9.72 0.86 3.38
C VAL A 105 -10.97 0.44 2.62
N LEU A 106 -11.75 1.43 2.17
CA LEU A 106 -12.89 1.23 1.29
C LEU A 106 -12.60 1.91 -0.05
N THR A 107 -12.58 1.14 -1.14
CA THR A 107 -12.60 1.68 -2.51
C THR A 107 -13.98 1.40 -3.11
N THR A 108 -14.69 2.44 -3.53
CA THR A 108 -16.03 2.33 -4.13
C THR A 108 -15.91 2.30 -5.66
N TYR A 109 -16.52 3.27 -6.36
CA TYR A 109 -16.39 3.43 -7.81
C TYR A 109 -15.17 4.30 -8.15
N VAL A 110 -14.04 3.62 -8.37
CA VAL A 110 -12.72 4.23 -8.59
C VAL A 110 -12.04 3.51 -9.75
N SER A 111 -11.34 4.23 -10.61
CA SER A 111 -10.45 3.59 -11.60
C SER A 111 -9.02 3.54 -11.03
N THR A 112 -8.31 2.42 -11.18
CA THR A 112 -6.88 2.31 -10.86
C THR A 112 -6.48 2.72 -9.43
N ALA A 113 -7.19 2.23 -8.41
CA ALA A 113 -6.71 2.27 -7.02
C ALA A 113 -5.67 1.16 -6.76
N LEU A 114 -4.57 1.48 -6.09
CA LEU A 114 -3.58 0.53 -5.60
C LEU A 114 -3.50 0.62 -4.07
N VAL A 115 -3.98 -0.42 -3.39
CA VAL A 115 -3.87 -0.60 -1.95
C VAL A 115 -2.80 -1.66 -1.70
N SER A 116 -1.60 -1.26 -1.31
CA SER A 116 -0.48 -2.19 -1.23
C SER A 116 0.41 -2.09 -0.01
N HIS A 117 0.92 -3.23 0.47
CA HIS A 117 1.87 -3.27 1.59
C HIS A 117 1.37 -2.55 2.85
N ASN A 118 0.07 -2.54 3.13
CA ASN A 118 -0.45 -2.01 4.39
C ASN A 118 -0.55 -3.12 5.45
N GLU A 119 -0.39 -2.75 6.72
CA GLU A 119 -0.77 -3.58 7.87
C GLU A 119 -2.15 -3.16 8.32
N VAL A 120 -3.07 -4.11 8.44
CA VAL A 120 -4.42 -3.87 8.96
C VAL A 120 -4.70 -4.83 10.09
N TYR A 121 -5.04 -4.32 11.27
CA TYR A 121 -5.36 -5.18 12.40
C TYR A 121 -6.24 -4.60 13.48
N ASN A 122 -6.70 -5.48 14.37
CA ASN A 122 -7.63 -5.18 15.45
C ASN A 122 -8.88 -4.43 14.96
N MET A 123 -9.54 -5.02 13.95
CA MET A 123 -10.73 -4.44 13.33
C MET A 123 -11.99 -5.14 13.83
N PRO A 124 -13.06 -4.40 14.18
CA PRO A 124 -14.33 -5.00 14.61
C PRO A 124 -15.01 -5.77 13.48
N TYR A 125 -14.83 -5.35 12.23
CA TYR A 125 -15.43 -5.91 11.02
C TYR A 125 -14.37 -6.24 9.97
N THR A 126 -14.70 -6.12 8.68
CA THR A 126 -13.87 -6.49 7.54
C THR A 126 -12.56 -5.71 7.53
N GLY A 127 -11.48 -6.37 7.12
CA GLY A 127 -10.19 -5.74 6.91
C GLY A 127 -10.24 -4.67 5.82
N MET A 128 -10.35 -5.07 4.56
CA MET A 128 -10.40 -4.17 3.40
C MET A 128 -11.60 -4.45 2.49
N SER A 129 -12.14 -3.41 1.85
CA SER A 129 -13.30 -3.51 0.97
C SER A 129 -13.07 -2.84 -0.39
N ILE A 130 -13.51 -3.51 -1.46
CA ILE A 130 -13.37 -3.06 -2.85
C ILE A 130 -14.69 -3.22 -3.62
N GLY A 131 -15.12 -2.14 -4.27
CA GLY A 131 -16.42 -2.03 -4.92
C GLY A 131 -17.54 -1.59 -3.98
N TYR A 132 -18.71 -1.31 -4.56
CA TYR A 132 -19.89 -0.82 -3.84
C TYR A 132 -21.17 -1.05 -4.63
N GLY A 133 -22.33 -1.09 -3.97
CA GLY A 133 -23.65 -1.04 -4.62
C GLY A 133 -24.21 -2.38 -5.12
N TRP A 134 -23.67 -3.50 -4.67
CA TRP A 134 -24.26 -4.85 -4.88
C TRP A 134 -24.44 -5.25 -6.35
N GLY A 135 -23.71 -4.63 -7.27
CA GLY A 135 -23.85 -4.77 -8.72
C GLY A 135 -25.23 -4.40 -9.26
N ALA A 136 -26.09 -3.76 -8.46
CA ALA A 136 -27.45 -3.44 -8.89
C ALA A 136 -27.44 -2.47 -10.06
N ASN A 137 -26.57 -1.47 -10.06
CA ASN A 137 -26.50 -0.49 -11.13
C ASN A 137 -25.87 -1.05 -12.43
N GLU A 138 -25.24 -2.23 -12.40
CA GLU A 138 -24.51 -2.81 -13.52
C GLU A 138 -25.43 -3.40 -14.60
N PRO A 139 -24.90 -3.64 -15.83
CA PRO A 139 -25.65 -4.31 -16.88
C PRO A 139 -26.13 -5.70 -16.45
N GLY A 140 -27.45 -5.87 -16.39
CA GLY A 140 -28.06 -7.13 -15.93
C GLY A 140 -27.95 -7.37 -14.43
N GLY A 141 -27.74 -6.33 -13.61
CA GLY A 141 -27.77 -6.43 -12.15
C GLY A 141 -29.11 -6.98 -11.63
N SER A 142 -29.09 -7.62 -10.46
CA SER A 142 -30.25 -8.30 -9.88
C SER A 142 -31.40 -7.37 -9.52
N ASN A 143 -32.63 -7.83 -9.74
CA ASN A 143 -33.86 -7.11 -9.35
C ASN A 143 -34.19 -7.24 -7.86
N GLN A 144 -33.48 -8.09 -7.10
CA GLN A 144 -33.79 -8.33 -5.69
C GLN A 144 -33.83 -7.02 -4.87
N TYR A 145 -32.86 -6.12 -5.04
CA TYR A 145 -32.79 -4.86 -4.30
C TYR A 145 -33.79 -3.80 -4.77
N ALA A 146 -34.06 -3.74 -6.07
CA ALA A 146 -35.14 -2.91 -6.60
C ALA A 146 -36.49 -3.35 -6.00
N ASN A 147 -36.72 -4.66 -5.91
CA ASN A 147 -37.95 -5.23 -5.38
C ASN A 147 -38.11 -5.05 -3.86
N ARG A 148 -37.00 -4.97 -3.10
CA ARG A 148 -37.04 -4.72 -1.65
C ARG A 148 -37.41 -3.27 -1.29
N GLY A 149 -37.46 -2.35 -2.25
CA GLY A 149 -37.78 -0.94 -2.01
C GLY A 149 -36.75 -0.19 -1.15
N LEU A 150 -35.60 -0.81 -0.88
CA LEU A 150 -34.53 -0.24 -0.06
C LEU A 150 -33.75 0.87 -0.80
N TYR A 151 -33.89 0.94 -2.13
CA TYR A 151 -33.12 1.81 -3.01
C TYR A 151 -33.97 2.45 -4.13
N ASN A 152 -34.84 3.40 -3.79
CA ASN A 152 -35.64 4.16 -4.77
C ASN A 152 -34.83 5.09 -5.71
N TYR A 153 -33.48 5.11 -5.62
CA TYR A 153 -32.62 6.17 -6.15
C TYR A 153 -31.44 5.68 -7.00
N GLN A 154 -31.52 4.52 -7.64
CA GLN A 154 -30.39 3.95 -8.38
C GLN A 154 -30.77 3.58 -9.83
N PRO A 155 -30.32 4.36 -10.84
CA PRO A 155 -30.54 4.04 -12.25
C PRO A 155 -29.84 2.72 -12.63
N ARG A 156 -30.48 1.92 -13.48
CA ARG A 156 -29.84 0.76 -14.12
C ARG A 156 -29.10 1.24 -15.35
N TYR A 157 -27.85 0.80 -15.50
CA TYR A 157 -27.05 1.15 -16.66
C TYR A 157 -26.82 -0.07 -17.56
N THR A 158 -26.69 0.19 -18.86
CA THR A 158 -26.30 -0.81 -19.86
C THR A 158 -24.81 -0.78 -20.17
N THR A 159 -24.08 0.18 -19.61
CA THR A 159 -22.63 0.34 -19.66
C THR A 159 -22.00 -0.05 -18.32
N ALA A 160 -20.71 -0.40 -18.35
CA ALA A 160 -19.98 -0.78 -17.15
C ALA A 160 -19.69 0.42 -16.25
N THR A 161 -19.61 0.18 -14.93
CA THR A 161 -19.14 1.15 -13.94
C THR A 161 -17.76 1.74 -14.24
N THR A 162 -17.46 2.88 -13.62
CA THR A 162 -16.11 3.46 -13.60
C THR A 162 -15.12 2.61 -12.79
N ALA A 163 -15.61 1.74 -11.90
CA ALA A 163 -14.76 0.85 -11.12
C ALA A 163 -13.98 -0.10 -12.03
N SER A 164 -12.65 0.04 -12.08
CA SER A 164 -11.80 -0.78 -12.94
C SER A 164 -10.34 -0.74 -12.49
N GLY A 165 -9.59 -1.83 -12.71
CA GLY A 165 -8.15 -1.88 -12.48
C GLY A 165 -7.72 -1.65 -11.03
N ASN A 166 -8.62 -1.87 -10.07
CA ASN A 166 -8.35 -1.68 -8.64
C ASN A 166 -7.65 -2.90 -8.04
N GLN A 167 -6.65 -2.67 -7.20
CA GLN A 167 -5.70 -3.70 -6.79
C GLN A 167 -5.42 -3.66 -5.29
N LEU A 168 -5.48 -4.82 -4.64
CA LEU A 168 -5.07 -5.06 -3.25
C LEU A 168 -3.87 -6.02 -3.28
N ILE A 169 -2.66 -5.51 -3.06
CA ILE A 169 -1.42 -6.28 -3.28
C ILE A 169 -0.50 -6.26 -2.06
N GLY A 170 -0.02 -7.42 -1.60
CA GLY A 170 1.04 -7.44 -0.59
C GLY A 170 0.61 -6.93 0.78
N ASN A 171 -0.68 -6.84 1.09
CA ASN A 171 -1.15 -6.35 2.38
C ASN A 171 -1.09 -7.47 3.43
N TYR A 172 -0.77 -7.09 4.67
CA TYR A 172 -0.88 -7.99 5.83
C TYR A 172 -2.11 -7.59 6.64
N VAL A 173 -3.13 -8.44 6.63
CA VAL A 173 -4.43 -8.18 7.25
C VAL A 173 -4.70 -9.26 8.28
N HIS A 174 -4.78 -8.87 9.55
CA HIS A 174 -4.91 -9.84 10.62
C HIS A 174 -5.76 -9.37 11.81
N ASP A 175 -6.32 -10.29 12.57
CA ASP A 175 -7.16 -9.96 13.74
C ASP A 175 -8.32 -9.01 13.37
N VAL A 176 -9.04 -9.40 12.31
CA VAL A 176 -10.22 -8.70 11.80
C VAL A 176 -11.48 -9.51 12.11
N MET A 177 -12.66 -8.95 11.86
CA MET A 177 -13.95 -9.59 12.16
C MET A 177 -14.12 -9.95 13.65
N GLN A 178 -13.57 -9.12 14.53
CA GLN A 178 -13.51 -9.40 15.96
C GLN A 178 -14.87 -9.26 16.67
N GLN A 179 -15.80 -8.47 16.11
CA GLN A 179 -17.06 -8.11 16.78
C GLN A 179 -18.28 -8.19 15.86
N MET A 180 -18.10 -8.00 14.56
CA MET A 180 -19.15 -8.04 13.54
C MET A 180 -19.08 -9.34 12.73
N THR A 181 -20.13 -9.61 11.97
CA THR A 181 -20.31 -10.82 11.14
C THR A 181 -20.51 -10.44 9.68
N ASP A 182 -20.64 -11.43 8.78
CA ASP A 182 -20.95 -11.21 7.35
C ASP A 182 -19.89 -10.36 6.61
N GLY A 183 -18.63 -10.73 6.82
CA GLY A 183 -17.47 -10.03 6.29
C GLY A 183 -16.25 -10.95 6.27
N GLY A 184 -15.07 -10.40 5.99
CA GLY A 184 -13.86 -11.19 5.93
C GLY A 184 -12.57 -10.38 5.99
N CYS A 185 -11.46 -11.04 5.64
CA CYS A 185 -10.18 -10.36 5.45
C CYS A 185 -10.30 -9.30 4.34
N ILE A 186 -10.81 -9.73 3.18
CA ILE A 186 -11.05 -8.88 2.01
C ILE A 186 -12.48 -9.13 1.54
N TYR A 187 -13.23 -8.07 1.34
CA TYR A 187 -14.62 -8.09 0.88
C TYR A 187 -14.75 -7.37 -0.45
N THR A 188 -15.57 -7.91 -1.36
CA THR A 188 -15.76 -7.32 -2.69
C THR A 188 -17.24 -7.13 -3.03
N LEU A 189 -17.53 -6.10 -3.83
CA LEU A 189 -18.84 -5.85 -4.45
C LEU A 189 -18.69 -5.45 -5.91
N SER A 190 -19.77 -5.63 -6.69
CA SER A 190 -19.96 -5.07 -8.03
C SER A 190 -18.90 -5.45 -9.08
N TRP A 191 -19.09 -4.97 -10.32
CA TRP A 191 -18.13 -5.23 -11.38
C TRP A 191 -16.87 -4.42 -11.13
N ASN A 192 -15.72 -5.06 -11.34
CA ASN A 192 -14.44 -4.36 -11.29
C ASN A 192 -13.50 -4.99 -12.32
N PRO A 193 -13.67 -4.67 -13.62
CA PRO A 193 -12.84 -5.21 -14.68
C PRO A 193 -11.35 -5.02 -14.37
N SER A 194 -10.56 -6.08 -14.53
CA SER A 194 -9.13 -6.10 -14.23
C SER A 194 -8.76 -5.87 -12.76
N ALA A 195 -9.68 -6.14 -11.82
CA ALA A 195 -9.35 -6.09 -10.41
C ALA A 195 -8.41 -7.23 -10.00
N LEU A 196 -7.46 -6.93 -9.10
CA LEU A 196 -6.45 -7.86 -8.64
C LEU A 196 -6.33 -7.87 -7.12
N ILE A 197 -6.45 -9.05 -6.52
CA ILE A 197 -6.15 -9.30 -5.11
C ILE A 197 -5.01 -10.31 -5.09
N SER A 198 -3.79 -9.86 -4.84
CA SER A 198 -2.63 -10.76 -4.89
C SER A 198 -1.60 -10.58 -3.81
N ASP A 199 -0.90 -11.68 -3.51
CA ASP A 199 0.27 -11.66 -2.64
C ASP A 199 -0.04 -11.10 -1.23
N ASN A 200 -1.32 -11.10 -0.81
CA ASN A 200 -1.73 -10.65 0.53
C ASN A 200 -1.59 -11.80 1.53
N PHE A 201 -1.33 -11.45 2.79
CA PHE A 201 -1.39 -12.37 3.91
C PHE A 201 -2.57 -12.03 4.82
N CYS A 202 -3.57 -12.92 4.83
CA CYS A 202 -4.73 -12.87 5.72
C CYS A 202 -4.50 -13.83 6.89
N LEU A 203 -4.61 -13.33 8.13
CA LEU A 203 -4.36 -14.13 9.33
C LEU A 203 -5.41 -13.86 10.42
N ARG A 204 -6.14 -14.89 10.84
CA ARG A 204 -7.16 -14.81 11.92
C ARG A 204 -8.30 -13.84 11.63
N THR A 205 -9.38 -14.38 11.05
CA THR A 205 -10.65 -13.65 10.80
C THR A 205 -11.74 -14.06 11.80
N ASN A 206 -11.37 -14.60 12.97
CA ASN A 206 -12.32 -15.03 14.00
C ASN A 206 -13.40 -16.02 13.48
N GLY A 207 -13.00 -16.93 12.59
CA GLY A 207 -13.91 -17.91 11.96
C GLY A 207 -14.72 -17.38 10.77
N TRP A 208 -14.58 -16.10 10.41
CA TRP A 208 -15.21 -15.50 9.23
C TRP A 208 -14.35 -15.64 7.97
N PHE A 209 -14.77 -15.03 6.87
CA PHE A 209 -14.25 -15.35 5.56
C PHE A 209 -12.84 -14.82 5.29
N GLY A 210 -12.10 -15.50 4.43
CA GLY A 210 -10.85 -14.99 3.85
C GLY A 210 -11.15 -13.92 2.81
N VAL A 211 -11.37 -14.33 1.56
CA VAL A 211 -11.91 -13.47 0.51
C VAL A 211 -13.42 -13.71 0.38
N TYR A 212 -14.19 -12.64 0.49
CA TYR A 212 -15.65 -12.68 0.37
C TYR A 212 -16.10 -11.88 -0.87
N PHE A 213 -16.53 -12.62 -1.90
CA PHE A 213 -17.21 -12.07 -3.07
C PHE A 213 -18.70 -11.90 -2.77
N ASP A 214 -19.10 -10.69 -2.36
CA ASP A 214 -20.50 -10.39 -2.17
C ASP A 214 -21.14 -9.90 -3.47
N GLU A 215 -22.42 -9.52 -3.42
CA GLU A 215 -23.28 -9.34 -4.58
C GLU A 215 -22.71 -8.42 -5.68
N GLY A 216 -22.98 -8.84 -6.92
CA GLY A 216 -22.46 -8.17 -8.10
C GLY A 216 -20.97 -8.35 -8.35
N SER A 217 -20.20 -8.96 -7.45
CA SER A 217 -18.75 -9.13 -7.64
C SER A 217 -18.45 -9.83 -8.97
N LYS A 218 -17.68 -9.16 -9.84
CA LYS A 218 -17.34 -9.70 -11.16
C LYS A 218 -15.98 -9.22 -11.64
N TYR A 219 -15.25 -10.09 -12.33
CA TYR A 219 -13.93 -9.80 -12.94
C TYR A 219 -12.76 -9.62 -11.95
N TYR A 220 -12.88 -10.21 -10.75
CA TYR A 220 -11.80 -10.23 -9.77
C TYR A 220 -10.82 -11.38 -10.03
N THR A 221 -9.54 -11.05 -10.12
CA THR A 221 -8.44 -12.02 -10.08
C THR A 221 -7.88 -12.09 -8.67
N VAL A 222 -7.86 -13.28 -8.07
CA VAL A 222 -7.37 -13.54 -6.71
C VAL A 222 -6.26 -14.58 -6.78
N ARG A 223 -5.01 -14.17 -6.61
CA ARG A 223 -3.86 -15.08 -6.77
C ARG A 223 -2.75 -14.92 -5.75
N ASN A 224 -2.04 -16.00 -5.46
CA ASN A 224 -0.86 -16.01 -4.59
C ASN A 224 -1.09 -15.45 -3.17
N ASN A 225 -2.32 -15.46 -2.67
CA ASN A 225 -2.59 -15.00 -1.30
C ASN A 225 -2.35 -16.15 -0.32
N VAL A 226 -1.95 -15.82 0.90
CA VAL A 226 -1.90 -16.76 2.03
C VAL A 226 -3.05 -16.46 2.97
N LEU A 227 -3.92 -17.44 3.22
CA LEU A 227 -5.10 -17.31 4.08
C LEU A 227 -5.00 -18.32 5.23
N SER A 228 -4.54 -17.85 6.38
CA SER A 228 -4.25 -18.68 7.54
C SER A 228 -5.19 -18.39 8.69
N ALA A 229 -5.68 -19.44 9.36
CA ALA A 229 -6.62 -19.33 10.47
C ALA A 229 -7.88 -18.49 10.14
N VAL A 230 -8.34 -18.57 8.90
CA VAL A 230 -9.61 -18.02 8.46
C VAL A 230 -10.70 -19.09 8.49
N GLY A 231 -11.97 -18.70 8.44
CA GLY A 231 -13.11 -19.59 8.20
C GLY A 231 -13.11 -20.12 6.77
N THR A 232 -14.19 -19.90 6.01
CA THR A 232 -14.19 -20.20 4.57
C THR A 232 -13.19 -19.28 3.86
N TRP A 233 -12.14 -19.85 3.25
CA TRP A 233 -11.02 -19.07 2.73
C TRP A 233 -11.40 -18.25 1.49
N ALA A 234 -12.31 -18.75 0.67
CA ALA A 234 -12.96 -18.00 -0.39
C ALA A 234 -14.45 -18.33 -0.39
N THR A 235 -15.30 -17.30 -0.36
CA THR A 235 -16.74 -17.49 -0.43
C THR A 235 -17.37 -16.50 -1.40
N ALA A 236 -18.44 -16.93 -2.07
CA ALA A 236 -19.28 -16.08 -2.89
C ALA A 236 -20.74 -16.13 -2.43
N ASN A 237 -21.40 -14.98 -2.34
CA ASN A 237 -22.83 -14.89 -1.98
C ASN A 237 -23.73 -15.12 -3.21
N TYR A 238 -23.89 -16.37 -3.65
CA TYR A 238 -24.64 -16.72 -4.86
C TYR A 238 -26.17 -16.54 -4.81
N GLY A 239 -26.71 -15.75 -3.89
CA GLY A 239 -28.17 -15.51 -3.78
C GLY A 239 -28.82 -14.95 -5.05
N GLY A 240 -30.16 -14.92 -5.08
CA GLY A 240 -30.93 -13.90 -5.83
C GLY A 240 -30.91 -13.86 -7.36
N GLY A 241 -30.25 -14.77 -8.08
CA GLY A 241 -30.04 -14.63 -9.53
C GLY A 241 -29.02 -13.53 -9.87
N GLU A 242 -28.13 -13.22 -8.92
CA GLU A 242 -27.14 -12.15 -9.00
C GLU A 242 -26.19 -12.30 -10.20
N ASN A 243 -25.82 -11.19 -10.83
CA ASN A 243 -24.90 -11.17 -11.97
C ASN A 243 -23.44 -11.03 -11.51
N MET A 244 -22.98 -12.06 -10.82
CA MET A 244 -21.62 -12.22 -10.31
C MET A 244 -20.89 -13.39 -10.98
N GLY A 245 -19.56 -13.42 -10.91
CA GLY A 245 -18.72 -14.50 -11.44
C GLY A 245 -17.51 -13.99 -12.21
N ASN A 246 -17.04 -14.77 -13.20
CA ASN A 246 -15.79 -14.51 -13.92
C ASN A 246 -14.61 -14.26 -12.98
N PHE A 247 -14.57 -14.98 -11.87
CA PHE A 247 -13.46 -14.90 -10.93
C PHE A 247 -12.29 -15.70 -11.47
N THR A 248 -11.07 -15.23 -11.25
CA THR A 248 -9.86 -16.05 -11.47
C THR A 248 -9.21 -16.27 -10.12
N VAL A 249 -9.48 -17.38 -9.46
CA VAL A 249 -9.00 -17.69 -8.10
C VAL A 249 -7.94 -18.79 -8.17
N THR A 250 -6.67 -18.42 -8.23
CA THR A 250 -5.59 -19.35 -8.58
C THR A 250 -4.33 -19.19 -7.74
N GLY A 251 -3.62 -20.29 -7.46
CA GLY A 251 -2.30 -20.21 -6.80
C GLY A 251 -2.33 -19.72 -5.35
N ASN A 252 -3.48 -19.71 -4.69
CA ASN A 252 -3.58 -19.27 -3.29
C ASN A 252 -3.23 -20.41 -2.33
N TRP A 253 -2.69 -20.08 -1.16
CA TRP A 253 -2.42 -21.04 -0.09
C TRP A 253 -3.36 -20.78 1.09
N THR A 254 -3.95 -21.84 1.64
CA THR A 254 -4.96 -21.72 2.71
C THR A 254 -4.74 -22.77 3.79
N SER A 255 -5.02 -22.44 5.05
CA SER A 255 -4.93 -23.41 6.17
C SER A 255 -6.08 -24.43 6.19
N ASN A 256 -7.11 -24.25 5.36
CA ASN A 256 -8.25 -25.17 5.24
C ASN A 256 -8.81 -25.23 3.81
N GLY A 257 -9.60 -26.26 3.50
CA GLY A 257 -10.21 -26.44 2.18
C GLY A 257 -11.60 -25.83 1.98
N SER A 258 -12.13 -25.07 2.95
CA SER A 258 -13.52 -24.58 2.92
C SER A 258 -13.69 -23.46 1.89
N THR A 259 -14.44 -23.74 0.82
CA THR A 259 -14.84 -22.77 -0.21
C THR A 259 -16.13 -23.21 -0.87
N ASN A 260 -16.97 -22.26 -1.29
CA ASN A 260 -18.09 -22.50 -2.20
C ASN A 260 -17.81 -21.96 -3.62
N VAL A 261 -16.64 -21.36 -3.87
CA VAL A 261 -16.23 -20.86 -5.18
C VAL A 261 -15.66 -22.01 -5.99
N THR A 262 -16.35 -22.43 -7.04
CA THR A 262 -16.04 -23.64 -7.80
C THR A 262 -15.58 -23.32 -9.22
N ASN A 263 -14.73 -24.19 -9.78
CA ASN A 263 -14.22 -24.03 -11.13
C ASN A 263 -15.34 -24.23 -12.16
N GLY A 264 -15.43 -23.33 -13.14
CA GLY A 264 -16.46 -23.33 -14.18
C GLY A 264 -17.76 -22.63 -13.80
N ASP A 265 -18.03 -22.43 -12.50
CA ASP A 265 -19.25 -21.75 -12.06
C ASP A 265 -19.23 -20.27 -12.44
N ARG A 266 -20.30 -19.83 -13.12
CA ARG A 266 -20.47 -18.45 -13.62
C ARG A 266 -19.25 -17.91 -14.38
N GLY A 267 -18.58 -18.76 -15.16
CA GLY A 267 -17.39 -18.40 -15.95
C GLY A 267 -16.11 -18.24 -15.13
N SER A 268 -16.11 -18.68 -13.87
CA SER A 268 -14.96 -18.57 -12.98
C SER A 268 -13.92 -19.66 -13.25
N VAL A 269 -12.66 -19.30 -13.11
CA VAL A 269 -11.50 -20.21 -13.16
C VAL A 269 -10.97 -20.36 -11.74
N VAL A 270 -11.01 -21.58 -11.20
CA VAL A 270 -10.55 -21.89 -9.85
C VAL A 270 -9.63 -23.09 -9.92
N ASN A 271 -8.32 -22.87 -9.81
CA ASN A 271 -7.33 -23.95 -9.93
C ASN A 271 -6.06 -23.66 -9.13
N ASN A 272 -5.21 -24.67 -8.94
CA ASN A 272 -3.89 -24.52 -8.33
C ASN A 272 -3.88 -23.87 -6.93
N ASN A 273 -5.00 -23.90 -6.19
CA ASN A 273 -5.06 -23.45 -4.80
C ASN A 273 -4.64 -24.62 -3.88
N VAL A 274 -3.78 -24.34 -2.92
CA VAL A 274 -3.13 -25.36 -2.08
C VAL A 274 -3.61 -25.24 -0.64
N THR A 275 -4.15 -26.33 -0.09
CA THR A 275 -4.50 -26.43 1.32
C THR A 275 -3.30 -26.95 2.13
N VAL A 276 -2.90 -26.22 3.18
CA VAL A 276 -1.75 -26.50 4.05
C VAL A 276 -2.23 -26.70 5.49
N THR A 277 -2.51 -27.95 5.89
CA THR A 277 -3.08 -28.28 7.21
C THR A 277 -2.04 -28.59 8.29
N ASN A 278 -0.81 -28.89 7.91
CA ASN A 278 0.28 -29.25 8.83
C ASN A 278 1.16 -28.07 9.26
N GLY A 279 0.82 -26.85 8.82
CA GLY A 279 1.61 -25.63 9.08
C GLY A 279 2.92 -25.52 8.29
N ASN A 280 3.28 -26.51 7.47
CA ASN A 280 4.48 -26.49 6.64
C ASN A 280 4.19 -25.78 5.31
N TRP A 281 4.17 -24.45 5.36
CA TRP A 281 3.89 -23.61 4.20
C TRP A 281 4.95 -23.78 3.09
N PRO A 282 4.54 -23.92 1.80
CA PRO A 282 5.48 -23.91 0.67
C PRO A 282 6.31 -22.63 0.61
N SER A 283 7.49 -22.68 -0.03
CA SER A 283 8.40 -21.53 -0.13
C SER A 283 7.75 -20.27 -0.74
N GLY A 284 6.87 -20.44 -1.73
CA GLY A 284 6.08 -19.33 -2.30
C GLY A 284 5.17 -18.67 -1.26
N ALA A 285 4.47 -19.46 -0.45
CA ALA A 285 3.64 -18.95 0.65
C ALA A 285 4.48 -18.27 1.73
N GLN A 286 5.65 -18.83 2.08
CA GLN A 286 6.58 -18.21 3.03
C GLN A 286 7.08 -16.85 2.54
N ALA A 287 7.40 -16.72 1.24
CA ALA A 287 7.82 -15.46 0.64
C ALA A 287 6.70 -14.40 0.69
N VAL A 288 5.45 -14.80 0.42
CA VAL A 288 4.28 -13.93 0.57
C VAL A 288 4.12 -13.48 2.02
N MET A 289 4.14 -14.40 3.00
CA MET A 289 4.02 -14.04 4.42
C MET A 289 5.14 -13.09 4.88
N ALA A 290 6.36 -13.29 4.39
CA ALA A 290 7.52 -12.45 4.74
C ALA A 290 7.51 -11.07 4.07
N SER A 291 6.83 -10.92 2.93
CA SER A 291 6.77 -9.68 2.16
C SER A 291 5.43 -8.94 2.28
N ALA A 292 4.45 -9.52 2.98
CA ALA A 292 3.18 -8.86 3.24
C ALA A 292 3.33 -7.76 4.31
N GLY A 293 2.54 -6.70 4.18
CA GLY A 293 2.53 -5.58 5.11
C GLY A 293 3.58 -4.52 4.80
N PRO A 294 3.75 -3.52 5.69
CA PRO A 294 4.63 -2.40 5.48
C PRO A 294 6.06 -2.85 5.30
N GLN A 295 6.65 -2.48 4.16
CA GLN A 295 8.02 -2.84 3.88
C GLN A 295 8.94 -1.93 4.68
N SER A 296 9.76 -2.52 5.56
CA SER A 296 10.83 -1.82 6.26
C SER A 296 11.87 -1.37 5.23
N GLY A 297 11.81 -0.10 4.85
CA GLY A 297 12.89 0.55 4.09
C GLY A 297 13.10 -0.01 2.68
N GLY A 298 12.04 -0.09 1.88
CA GLY A 298 12.11 -0.03 0.41
C GLY A 298 11.88 1.41 -0.07
N ASN A 299 12.50 2.38 0.59
CA ASN A 299 12.26 3.81 0.39
C ASN A 299 12.68 4.22 -1.03
N SER A 300 11.73 4.41 -1.94
CA SER A 300 11.92 5.39 -3.00
C SER A 300 11.82 6.81 -2.43
N GLN A 301 12.75 7.20 -1.56
CA GLN A 301 12.80 8.57 -1.05
C GLN A 301 13.47 9.43 -2.12
N GLN A 302 12.67 10.22 -2.81
CA GLN A 302 13.17 11.11 -3.86
C GLN A 302 13.72 12.38 -3.26
N ASN A 303 14.85 12.84 -3.79
CA ASN A 303 15.32 14.19 -3.57
C ASN A 303 15.52 14.51 -2.07
N VAL A 304 16.15 13.62 -1.29
CA VAL A 304 16.44 13.80 0.14
C VAL A 304 17.91 14.13 0.40
N GLN A 305 18.20 14.80 1.49
CA GLN A 305 19.54 14.97 2.06
C GLN A 305 19.85 13.82 3.03
N ILE A 306 21.07 13.29 2.99
CA ILE A 306 21.58 12.36 4.00
C ILE A 306 22.37 13.16 5.03
N VAL A 307 21.81 13.37 6.23
CA VAL A 307 22.38 14.29 7.24
C VAL A 307 22.96 13.52 8.42
N GLY A 308 24.25 13.76 8.71
CA GLY A 308 24.95 13.16 9.84
C GLY A 308 24.47 13.71 11.18
N ALA A 309 24.16 12.83 12.13
CA ALA A 309 23.62 13.23 13.43
C ALA A 309 24.62 14.05 14.25
N ALA A 310 25.91 13.66 14.23
CA ALA A 310 26.95 14.37 14.97
C ALA A 310 27.27 15.77 14.42
N SER A 311 27.21 15.95 13.10
CA SER A 311 27.67 17.17 12.43
C SER A 311 26.54 18.11 12.03
N GLY A 312 25.31 17.60 11.86
CA GLY A 312 24.22 18.32 11.20
C GLY A 312 24.47 18.60 9.71
N ARG A 313 25.52 17.99 9.13
CA ARG A 313 25.97 18.21 7.75
C ARG A 313 25.56 17.07 6.82
N CYS A 314 25.50 17.38 5.54
CA CYS A 314 25.00 16.51 4.50
C CYS A 314 26.11 15.70 3.84
N VAL A 315 25.81 14.47 3.41
CA VAL A 315 26.63 13.72 2.47
C VAL A 315 26.58 14.43 1.11
N ASP A 316 27.74 14.90 0.68
CA ASP A 316 27.97 15.84 -0.40
C ASP A 316 28.92 15.24 -1.44
N VAL A 317 28.58 15.41 -2.72
CA VAL A 317 29.53 15.21 -3.82
C VAL A 317 30.34 16.50 -4.00
N PRO A 318 31.67 16.48 -3.74
CA PRO A 318 32.50 17.68 -3.77
C PRO A 318 32.42 18.41 -5.12
N ASN A 319 32.27 19.73 -5.07
CA ASN A 319 32.23 20.62 -6.25
C ASN A 319 31.15 20.24 -7.28
N SER A 320 30.11 19.50 -6.89
CA SER A 320 29.07 19.00 -7.79
C SER A 320 29.59 18.20 -9.01
N THR A 321 30.76 17.57 -8.90
CA THR A 321 31.30 16.77 -10.00
C THR A 321 30.48 15.49 -10.24
N THR A 322 30.56 14.95 -11.46
CA THR A 322 29.95 13.68 -11.86
C THR A 322 30.99 12.60 -12.20
N THR A 323 32.27 12.87 -11.91
CA THR A 323 33.37 11.93 -12.16
C THR A 323 33.25 10.70 -11.26
N ASN A 324 33.26 9.51 -11.86
CA ASN A 324 33.26 8.23 -11.14
C ASN A 324 34.48 8.12 -10.20
N GLY A 325 34.26 7.53 -9.02
CA GLY A 325 35.28 7.38 -7.99
C GLY A 325 35.48 8.62 -7.12
N THR A 326 34.69 9.69 -7.32
CA THR A 326 34.74 10.85 -6.42
C THR A 326 34.21 10.45 -5.05
N GLN A 327 35.09 10.48 -4.03
CA GLN A 327 34.73 10.24 -2.64
C GLN A 327 33.81 11.34 -2.10
N VAL A 328 32.70 10.93 -1.49
CA VAL A 328 31.76 11.87 -0.86
C VAL A 328 32.30 12.37 0.49
N GLN A 329 31.78 13.50 0.94
CA GLN A 329 32.22 14.16 2.16
C GLN A 329 31.04 14.72 2.95
N LEU A 330 31.29 15.17 4.18
CA LEU A 330 30.39 16.07 4.88
C LEU A 330 30.55 17.49 4.34
N TRP A 331 29.43 18.15 4.10
CA TRP A 331 29.37 19.58 3.82
C TRP A 331 28.11 20.21 4.40
N ASP A 332 28.13 21.52 4.66
CA ASP A 332 26.95 22.25 5.10
C ASP A 332 25.78 21.99 4.13
N CYS A 333 24.62 21.70 4.69
CA CYS A 333 23.44 21.35 3.92
C CYS A 333 22.93 22.56 3.14
N GLY A 334 22.83 22.42 1.81
CA GLY A 334 22.32 23.43 0.90
C GLY A 334 21.27 22.86 -0.06
N SER A 335 20.84 23.67 -1.03
CA SER A 335 19.85 23.28 -2.04
C SER A 335 20.45 22.68 -3.32
N GLY A 336 21.77 22.45 -3.36
CA GLY A 336 22.46 21.92 -4.52
C GLY A 336 22.09 20.46 -4.80
N SER A 337 21.99 20.09 -6.08
CA SER A 337 21.66 18.72 -6.50
C SER A 337 22.70 17.68 -6.07
N ASN A 338 23.92 18.12 -5.77
CA ASN A 338 25.04 17.31 -5.29
C ASN A 338 24.88 16.79 -3.85
N GLN A 339 23.83 17.20 -3.16
CA GLN A 339 23.43 16.71 -1.83
C GLN A 339 22.01 16.11 -1.84
N ARG A 340 21.40 15.94 -3.02
CA ARG A 340 20.04 15.40 -3.18
C ARG A 340 20.13 13.98 -3.70
N TRP A 341 19.76 13.06 -2.83
CA TRP A 341 19.80 11.63 -3.04
C TRP A 341 18.40 11.08 -3.23
N THR A 342 18.27 10.17 -4.18
CA THR A 342 17.11 9.33 -4.35
C THR A 342 17.47 7.94 -3.84
N TYR A 343 16.96 7.56 -2.68
CA TYR A 343 17.00 6.15 -2.30
C TYR A 343 15.99 5.41 -3.20
N THR A 344 16.31 4.24 -3.74
CA THR A 344 15.45 3.49 -4.68
C THR A 344 14.92 2.21 -4.06
N ALA A 345 13.87 1.62 -4.67
CA ALA A 345 13.36 0.30 -4.28
C ALA A 345 14.43 -0.80 -4.40
N SER A 346 15.41 -0.63 -5.29
CA SER A 346 16.57 -1.50 -5.45
C SER A 346 17.69 -1.20 -4.44
N LYS A 347 17.40 -0.45 -3.38
CA LYS A 347 18.32 -0.07 -2.30
C LYS A 347 19.52 0.79 -2.75
N GLN A 348 19.42 1.50 -3.86
CA GLN A 348 20.51 2.40 -4.30
C GLN A 348 20.27 3.82 -3.77
N LEU A 349 21.33 4.50 -3.32
CA LEU A 349 21.30 5.94 -3.04
C LEU A 349 21.82 6.69 -4.27
N MET A 350 20.90 7.18 -5.11
CA MET A 350 21.21 7.77 -6.41
C MET A 350 21.32 9.30 -6.34
N VAL A 351 22.31 9.89 -6.99
CA VAL A 351 22.49 11.33 -7.17
C VAL A 351 22.55 11.66 -8.66
N TYR A 352 22.07 12.84 -9.05
CA TYR A 352 21.98 13.31 -10.44
C TYR A 352 21.16 12.41 -11.40
N GLY A 353 20.41 11.44 -10.88
CA GLY A 353 19.55 10.54 -11.68
C GLY A 353 20.27 9.37 -12.35
N ASN A 354 21.60 9.29 -12.32
CA ASN A 354 22.37 8.19 -12.93
C ASN A 354 23.64 7.77 -12.17
N LYS A 355 24.00 8.45 -11.08
CA LYS A 355 25.13 8.07 -10.23
C LYS A 355 24.61 7.47 -8.94
N CYS A 356 25.28 6.45 -8.42
CA CYS A 356 24.93 5.77 -7.20
C CYS A 356 26.05 5.90 -6.18
N LEU A 357 25.69 5.97 -4.90
CA LEU A 357 26.63 5.82 -3.80
C LEU A 357 27.19 4.40 -3.82
N ASP A 358 28.51 4.29 -3.77
CA ASP A 358 29.26 3.09 -4.12
C ASP A 358 30.34 2.81 -3.07
N ALA A 359 30.37 1.58 -2.56
CA ALA A 359 31.53 1.07 -1.83
C ALA A 359 32.66 0.81 -2.85
N PHE A 360 33.62 1.73 -2.90
CA PHE A 360 34.57 1.83 -4.00
C PHE A 360 35.34 0.52 -4.19
N ASN A 361 35.43 0.10 -5.46
CA ASN A 361 36.10 -1.15 -5.87
C ASN A 361 35.55 -2.41 -5.16
N GLN A 362 34.25 -2.40 -4.81
CA GLN A 362 33.58 -3.49 -4.07
C GLN A 362 34.26 -3.81 -2.73
N GLY A 363 34.86 -2.80 -2.09
CA GLY A 363 35.57 -2.98 -0.83
C GLY A 363 34.64 -3.38 0.33
N THR A 364 35.10 -4.32 1.15
CA THR A 364 34.35 -4.88 2.28
C THR A 364 35.09 -4.75 3.61
N THR A 365 36.16 -3.95 3.66
CA THR A 365 37.00 -3.74 4.85
C THR A 365 36.85 -2.33 5.42
N ASN A 366 37.17 -2.17 6.71
CA ASN A 366 37.23 -0.86 7.37
C ASN A 366 38.16 0.10 6.61
N GLY A 367 37.69 1.33 6.39
CA GLY A 367 38.40 2.33 5.60
C GLY A 367 38.07 2.30 4.12
N THR A 368 37.23 1.37 3.63
CA THR A 368 36.76 1.39 2.24
C THR A 368 36.10 2.73 1.95
N VAL A 369 36.53 3.37 0.86
CA VAL A 369 36.01 4.67 0.43
C VAL A 369 34.56 4.54 -0.02
N VAL A 370 33.71 5.48 0.41
CA VAL A 370 32.37 5.66 -0.15
C VAL A 370 32.43 6.75 -1.21
N ALA A 371 32.12 6.41 -2.45
CA ALA A 371 32.23 7.30 -3.61
C ALA A 371 30.93 7.33 -4.42
N ILE A 372 30.90 8.15 -5.47
CA ILE A 372 29.89 8.02 -6.52
C ILE A 372 30.43 7.21 -7.71
N TRP A 373 29.57 6.40 -8.31
CA TRP A 373 29.86 5.67 -9.55
C TRP A 373 28.61 5.60 -10.42
N ASP A 374 28.73 5.27 -11.70
CA ASP A 374 27.56 4.96 -12.53
C ASP A 374 26.74 3.84 -11.90
N CYS A 375 25.42 4.03 -11.83
CA CYS A 375 24.53 3.00 -11.31
C CYS A 375 24.62 1.74 -12.18
N ASN A 376 25.04 0.61 -11.59
CA ASN A 376 25.28 -0.65 -12.30
C ASN A 376 24.53 -1.84 -11.70
N GLY A 377 23.75 -1.62 -10.64
CA GLY A 377 22.90 -2.63 -9.99
C GLY A 377 23.64 -3.64 -9.10
N GLN A 378 24.96 -3.54 -8.99
CA GLN A 378 25.77 -4.43 -8.15
C GLN A 378 25.52 -4.18 -6.66
N THR A 379 25.79 -5.20 -5.84
CA THR A 379 25.49 -5.19 -4.41
C THR A 379 26.34 -4.18 -3.62
N ASN A 380 27.49 -3.76 -4.13
CA ASN A 380 28.33 -2.70 -3.55
C ASN A 380 27.71 -1.29 -3.66
N GLN A 381 26.64 -1.13 -4.46
CA GLN A 381 25.83 0.10 -4.57
C GLN A 381 24.50 0.01 -3.83
N GLN A 382 24.27 -1.08 -3.11
CA GLN A 382 23.05 -1.29 -2.36
C GLN A 382 23.28 -1.04 -0.88
N TRP A 383 22.36 -0.30 -0.26
CA TRP A 383 22.46 0.20 1.10
C TRP A 383 21.18 -0.11 1.87
N ASN A 384 21.30 -0.60 3.10
CA ASN A 384 20.17 -0.66 4.03
C ASN A 384 20.13 0.64 4.82
N VAL A 385 19.04 1.40 4.71
CA VAL A 385 18.77 2.55 5.57
C VAL A 385 17.98 2.04 6.78
N ASN A 386 18.64 1.97 7.94
CA ASN A 386 18.11 1.24 9.10
C ASN A 386 17.35 2.16 10.06
N ALA A 387 16.33 1.63 10.73
CA ALA A 387 15.52 2.37 11.71
C ALA A 387 16.32 2.90 12.91
N ASN A 388 17.48 2.30 13.21
CA ASN A 388 18.37 2.74 14.27
C ASN A 388 19.26 3.94 13.89
N GLY A 389 19.11 4.50 12.69
CA GLY A 389 19.86 5.65 12.18
C GLY A 389 21.11 5.28 11.38
N THR A 390 21.54 4.02 11.35
CA THR A 390 22.71 3.60 10.54
C THR A 390 22.34 3.41 9.07
N ILE A 391 23.31 3.62 8.18
CA ILE A 391 23.23 3.18 6.78
C ILE A 391 24.31 2.13 6.56
N THR A 392 23.93 0.90 6.19
CA THR A 392 24.87 -0.22 6.02
C THR A 392 24.98 -0.65 4.56
N GLY A 393 26.19 -0.99 4.10
CA GLY A 393 26.37 -1.59 2.79
C GLY A 393 25.77 -3.00 2.77
N VAL A 394 24.95 -3.33 1.77
CA VAL A 394 24.34 -4.67 1.63
C VAL A 394 25.41 -5.73 1.43
N GLN A 395 26.46 -5.43 0.64
CA GLN A 395 27.55 -6.37 0.38
C GLN A 395 28.47 -6.60 1.59
N SER A 396 28.86 -5.54 2.28
CA SER A 396 29.89 -5.59 3.33
C SER A 396 29.32 -5.79 4.73
N GLY A 397 28.07 -5.40 4.97
CA GLY A 397 27.49 -5.27 6.31
C GLY A 397 28.07 -4.13 7.15
N LEU A 398 29.02 -3.34 6.61
CA LEU A 398 29.67 -2.23 7.31
C LEU A 398 28.81 -0.97 7.27
N CYS A 399 29.00 -0.10 8.27
CA CYS A 399 28.29 1.17 8.41
C CYS A 399 28.99 2.28 7.62
N MET A 400 28.19 3.17 7.03
CA MET A 400 28.65 4.46 6.54
C MET A 400 29.09 5.33 7.71
N ASP A 401 30.32 5.83 7.67
CA ASP A 401 31.02 6.46 8.78
C ASP A 401 31.65 7.77 8.34
N ALA A 402 31.40 8.85 9.07
CA ALA A 402 32.17 10.09 8.95
C ALA A 402 33.54 9.89 9.62
N ASN A 403 34.58 9.78 8.79
CA ASN A 403 35.89 9.29 9.19
C ASN A 403 36.46 10.02 10.41
N GLY A 404 36.96 9.24 11.38
CA GLY A 404 37.55 9.76 12.62
C GLY A 404 36.57 10.53 13.50
N ALA A 405 35.26 10.30 13.33
CA ALA A 405 34.20 11.08 13.96
C ALA A 405 34.28 12.60 13.66
N GLY A 406 34.86 12.96 12.51
CA GLY A 406 34.97 14.34 12.08
C GLY A 406 33.60 14.97 11.83
N THR A 407 33.45 16.26 12.19
CA THR A 407 32.19 17.01 12.03
C THR A 407 32.32 18.22 11.11
N ALA A 408 33.52 18.50 10.59
CA ALA A 408 33.80 19.66 9.76
C ALA A 408 33.46 19.43 8.27
N ASN A 409 33.30 20.53 7.53
CA ASN A 409 33.25 20.47 6.07
C ASN A 409 34.50 19.80 5.51
N GLY A 410 34.32 18.88 4.59
CA GLY A 410 35.40 18.11 3.97
C GLY A 410 35.74 16.79 4.68
N THR A 411 35.14 16.48 5.84
CA THR A 411 35.30 15.16 6.47
C THR A 411 34.84 14.07 5.50
N LYS A 412 35.71 13.11 5.22
CA LYS A 412 35.45 12.05 4.23
C LYS A 412 34.55 10.95 4.79
N ILE A 413 33.71 10.40 3.92
CA ILE A 413 32.86 9.25 4.26
C ILE A 413 33.56 7.95 3.84
N ILE A 414 33.53 6.99 4.74
CA ILE A 414 34.11 5.64 4.56
C ILE A 414 33.14 4.58 5.07
N LEU A 415 33.47 3.32 4.82
CA LEU A 415 32.88 2.19 5.53
C LEU A 415 33.70 1.85 6.76
N TRP A 416 33.02 1.56 7.85
CA TRP A 416 33.64 1.09 9.07
C TRP A 416 32.75 0.09 9.81
N SER A 417 33.35 -0.72 10.68
CA SER A 417 32.63 -1.64 11.54
C SER A 417 31.58 -0.87 12.34
N CYS A 418 30.35 -1.38 12.35
CA CYS A 418 29.27 -0.73 13.07
C CYS A 418 29.53 -0.74 14.58
N HIS A 419 29.67 0.43 15.18
CA HIS A 419 29.90 0.62 16.62
C HIS A 419 28.83 1.50 17.29
N GLY A 420 27.90 2.04 16.50
CA GLY A 420 26.74 2.79 17.00
C GLY A 420 27.04 4.25 17.38
N GLY A 421 28.30 4.69 17.25
CA GLY A 421 28.70 6.07 17.50
C GLY A 421 27.98 7.08 16.60
N ALA A 422 27.85 8.32 17.07
CA ALA A 422 27.06 9.37 16.39
C ALA A 422 27.56 9.73 14.98
N ASN A 423 28.82 9.43 14.65
CA ASN A 423 29.40 9.59 13.31
C ASN A 423 28.98 8.48 12.32
N GLN A 424 28.24 7.47 12.77
CA GLN A 424 27.60 6.43 11.93
C GLN A 424 26.07 6.58 11.89
N GLN A 425 25.55 7.66 12.47
CA GLN A 425 24.11 7.93 12.56
C GLN A 425 23.72 9.00 11.54
N TRP A 426 22.69 8.70 10.76
CA TRP A 426 22.25 9.46 9.62
C TRP A 426 20.72 9.61 9.63
N SER A 427 20.24 10.72 9.07
CA SER A 427 18.82 11.00 8.87
C SER A 427 18.59 11.40 7.42
N LEU A 428 17.51 10.90 6.81
CA LEU A 428 17.08 11.34 5.48
C LEU A 428 16.05 12.48 5.64
N ARG A 429 16.32 13.65 5.05
CA ARG A 429 15.48 14.87 5.17
C ARG A 429 15.12 15.44 3.79
N SER A 430 13.87 15.86 3.57
CA SER A 430 13.38 16.45 2.31
C SER A 430 13.68 17.94 2.16
#